data_AF-G8B728-F1
#
_entry.id   AF-G8B728-F1
#
_cell.length_a   1.000
_cell.length_b   1.000
_cell.length_c   1.000
_cell.angle_alpha   90.00
_cell.angle_beta   90.00
_cell.angle_gamma   90.00
#
_symmetry.space_group_name_H-M   'P 1'
#
loop_
_entity.id
_entity.type
_entity.pdbx_description
1 polymer ?
#
loop_
_entity_poly.entity_id
_entity_poly.type
_entity_poly.pdbx_seq_one_letter_code
_entity_poly.pdbx_strand_id
1 'polypeptide(L)'
;MSERDTNLTNEELKNAKTIRANTEADSIENSNEVSSDDDYVSSDQDNSTIDGTNNNLDSQFHDPSSLSNHAKYFSNTILSSLDSSDVDRALVLEAQISGNLNNENQKLLDKTNLLHAKLVTIQSLCDTYFAAKDNSKLSRVERLRNEIRGIEKRLQRLKHGDRKSFPASLIKSQKSGVIEEYPVEYFQARDKVLERIQE
;
A
#
# COMPACT_ATOMS: atom_id res chain seq x y z
N MET A 1 -29.91 -13.48 13.32
CA MET A 1 -30.31 -13.46 11.90
C MET A 1 -30.33 -12.02 11.43
N SER A 2 -29.43 -11.66 10.53
CA SER A 2 -29.72 -10.86 9.34
C SER A 2 -28.40 -10.72 8.61
N GLU A 3 -28.19 -11.66 7.69
CA GLU A 3 -27.21 -11.59 6.63
C GLU A 3 -27.47 -10.31 5.82
N ARG A 4 -26.40 -9.63 5.43
CA ARG A 4 -26.47 -8.66 4.33
C ARG A 4 -25.41 -9.04 3.32
N ASP A 5 -25.93 -9.68 2.29
CA ASP A 5 -25.28 -10.07 1.06
C ASP A 5 -24.66 -8.88 0.34
N THR A 6 -23.41 -9.04 -0.08
CA THR A 6 -22.76 -8.16 -1.05
C THR A 6 -23.15 -8.64 -2.45
N ASN A 7 -24.26 -8.13 -2.96
CA ASN A 7 -24.64 -8.32 -4.36
C ASN A 7 -23.79 -7.37 -5.23
N LEU A 8 -22.58 -7.79 -5.58
CA LEU A 8 -21.81 -7.19 -6.67
C LEU A 8 -22.45 -7.64 -7.99
N THR A 9 -22.93 -6.67 -8.75
CA THR A 9 -23.62 -6.85 -10.01
C THR A 9 -22.72 -7.49 -11.08
N ASN A 10 -23.22 -8.56 -11.69
CA ASN A 10 -22.61 -9.38 -12.75
C ASN A 10 -22.19 -8.65 -14.05
N GLU A 11 -22.27 -7.31 -14.10
CA GLU A 11 -21.90 -6.51 -15.26
C GLU A 11 -20.46 -6.00 -15.21
N GLU A 12 -19.84 -5.89 -14.03
CA GLU A 12 -18.43 -5.45 -13.93
C GLU A 12 -17.43 -6.60 -14.22
N LEU A 13 -17.84 -7.86 -14.04
CA LEU A 13 -16.99 -9.02 -14.36
C LEU A 13 -16.94 -9.36 -15.86
N LYS A 14 -17.91 -8.91 -16.66
CA LYS A 14 -17.93 -9.15 -18.11
C LYS A 14 -16.97 -8.22 -18.86
N ASN A 15 -16.80 -6.99 -18.41
CA ASN A 15 -15.91 -6.03 -19.08
C ASN A 15 -14.42 -6.33 -18.88
N ALA A 16 -14.03 -6.97 -17.78
CA ALA A 16 -12.65 -7.38 -17.56
C ALA A 16 -12.24 -8.62 -18.39
N LYS A 17 -13.20 -9.42 -18.88
CA LYS A 17 -12.92 -10.63 -19.67
C LYS A 17 -12.88 -10.37 -21.18
N THR A 18 -13.51 -9.30 -21.67
CA THR A 18 -13.52 -8.94 -23.10
C THR A 18 -12.21 -8.25 -23.54
N ILE A 19 -11.47 -7.60 -22.65
CA ILE A 19 -10.22 -6.92 -23.02
C ILE A 19 -9.04 -7.90 -23.17
N ARG A 20 -9.13 -9.10 -22.56
CA ARG A 20 -8.05 -10.10 -22.57
C ARG A 20 -8.19 -11.17 -23.66
N ALA A 21 -9.24 -11.11 -24.48
CA ALA A 21 -9.50 -12.07 -25.56
C ALA A 21 -9.17 -11.54 -26.97
N ASN A 22 -8.74 -10.29 -27.10
CA ASN A 22 -8.49 -9.64 -28.39
C ASN A 22 -6.99 -9.50 -28.74
N THR A 23 -6.10 -10.27 -28.11
CA THR A 23 -4.64 -10.16 -28.34
C THR A 23 -3.96 -11.48 -28.68
N GLU A 24 -4.71 -12.57 -28.89
CA GLU A 24 -4.15 -13.90 -29.20
C GLU A 24 -4.89 -14.63 -30.34
N ALA A 25 -5.43 -13.89 -31.31
CA ALA A 25 -5.97 -14.47 -32.54
C ALA A 25 -5.60 -13.60 -33.74
N ASP A 26 -4.38 -13.78 -34.23
CA ASP A 26 -4.09 -13.81 -35.67
C ASP A 26 -2.62 -14.21 -35.87
N SER A 27 -2.40 -15.51 -35.88
CA SER A 27 -1.16 -16.15 -36.34
C SER A 27 -1.53 -17.54 -36.86
N ILE A 28 -1.02 -17.87 -38.05
CA ILE A 28 -1.28 -19.07 -38.91
C ILE A 28 -2.39 -18.78 -39.95
N GLU A 29 -2.23 -18.82 -41.27
CA GLU A 29 -1.17 -19.28 -42.20
C GLU A 29 -1.54 -18.69 -43.57
N ASN A 30 -0.56 -18.27 -44.39
CA ASN A 30 -0.48 -18.82 -45.74
C ASN A 30 0.92 -18.62 -46.31
N SER A 31 1.64 -19.74 -46.42
CA SER A 31 2.81 -19.92 -47.24
C SER A 31 2.47 -19.64 -48.71
N ASN A 32 3.07 -18.59 -49.27
CA ASN A 32 3.35 -18.56 -50.70
C ASN A 32 4.77 -18.04 -50.88
N GLU A 33 5.62 -18.93 -51.38
CA GLU A 33 6.92 -18.63 -51.94
C GLU A 33 6.82 -17.47 -52.93
N VAL A 34 7.59 -16.42 -52.69
CA VAL A 34 8.28 -15.70 -53.76
C VAL A 34 9.58 -15.15 -53.21
N SER A 35 10.65 -15.87 -53.55
CA SER A 35 12.01 -15.36 -53.63
C SER A 35 12.03 -14.15 -54.56
N SER A 36 12.50 -13.01 -54.06
CA SER A 36 13.00 -11.89 -54.87
C SER A 36 13.89 -11.09 -53.91
N ASP A 37 15.13 -11.55 -53.77
CA ASP A 37 16.29 -10.93 -54.41
C ASP A 37 16.49 -9.49 -53.93
N ASP A 38 17.57 -9.34 -53.17
CA ASP A 38 18.17 -8.09 -52.75
C ASP A 38 18.33 -7.14 -53.93
N ASP A 39 17.43 -6.15 -54.05
CA ASP A 39 17.65 -4.98 -54.90
C ASP A 39 18.68 -4.07 -54.23
N TYR A 40 19.94 -4.49 -54.29
CA TYR A 40 21.09 -3.62 -54.14
C TYR A 40 21.00 -2.58 -55.25
N VAL A 41 20.55 -1.36 -54.91
CA VAL A 41 20.59 -0.22 -55.85
C VAL A 41 22.06 0.18 -56.02
N SER A 42 22.75 -0.52 -56.91
CA SER A 42 24.02 -0.09 -57.49
C SER A 42 23.73 1.05 -58.46
N SER A 43 23.67 2.27 -57.93
CA SER A 43 23.84 3.47 -58.72
C SER A 43 25.31 3.56 -59.12
N ASP A 44 25.69 2.87 -60.18
CA ASP A 44 26.83 3.16 -61.06
C ASP A 44 26.85 2.15 -62.21
N GLN A 45 26.08 2.43 -63.26
CA GLN A 45 26.35 1.88 -64.58
C GLN A 45 25.98 2.92 -65.63
N ASP A 46 26.97 3.74 -65.98
CA ASP A 46 27.05 4.42 -67.26
C ASP A 46 26.74 3.41 -68.37
N ASN A 47 25.59 3.55 -69.04
CA ASN A 47 25.41 2.97 -70.35
C ASN A 47 25.09 4.09 -71.35
N SER A 48 26.18 4.59 -71.92
CA SER A 48 26.20 5.37 -73.14
C SER A 48 25.79 4.48 -74.31
N THR A 49 24.54 4.60 -74.74
CA THR A 49 24.16 4.21 -76.11
C THR A 49 23.76 5.44 -76.89
N ILE A 50 24.65 5.73 -77.83
CA ILE A 50 24.64 6.72 -78.89
C ILE A 50 23.30 6.70 -79.64
N ASP A 51 22.55 7.80 -79.60
CA ASP A 51 21.85 8.31 -80.78
C ASP A 51 21.61 9.83 -80.67
N GLY A 52 21.94 10.55 -81.76
CA GLY A 52 21.28 11.81 -82.12
C GLY A 52 21.56 13.11 -81.35
N THR A 53 22.63 13.80 -81.77
CA THR A 53 22.76 15.27 -81.93
C THR A 53 23.02 16.19 -80.72
N ASN A 54 24.07 17.01 -80.93
CA ASN A 54 24.32 18.37 -80.44
C ASN A 54 25.03 18.58 -79.10
N ASN A 55 26.32 18.91 -79.22
CA ASN A 55 27.04 19.97 -78.50
C ASN A 55 26.44 20.39 -77.15
N ASN A 56 27.01 19.89 -76.05
CA ASN A 56 27.24 20.66 -74.82
C ASN A 56 28.06 19.81 -73.84
N LEU A 57 29.39 19.90 -73.96
CA LEU A 57 30.35 19.33 -73.03
C LEU A 57 30.54 20.20 -71.77
N ASP A 58 29.74 21.26 -71.58
CA ASP A 58 30.07 22.34 -70.63
C ASP A 58 29.01 22.64 -69.56
N SER A 59 28.03 21.78 -69.31
CA SER A 59 27.00 22.03 -68.27
C SER A 59 26.99 21.05 -67.11
N GLN A 60 28.04 20.23 -66.94
CA GLN A 60 28.15 19.29 -65.82
C GLN A 60 28.61 19.94 -64.50
N PHE A 61 28.41 21.26 -64.38
CA PHE A 61 28.52 21.99 -63.14
C PHE A 61 27.36 22.99 -63.08
N HIS A 62 26.68 23.01 -61.95
CA HIS A 62 25.62 23.97 -61.58
C HIS A 62 24.20 23.62 -62.00
N ASP A 63 23.62 22.62 -61.33
CA ASP A 63 22.27 22.84 -60.83
C ASP A 63 22.35 23.32 -59.36
N PRO A 64 22.32 24.65 -59.11
CA PRO A 64 22.30 25.17 -57.73
C PRO A 64 21.02 24.76 -56.99
N SER A 65 19.98 24.30 -57.72
CA SER A 65 18.80 23.71 -57.09
C SER A 65 19.10 22.35 -56.49
N SER A 66 20.03 21.55 -57.05
CA SER A 66 20.45 20.27 -56.48
C SER A 66 21.19 20.46 -55.16
N LEU A 67 22.13 21.42 -55.09
CA LEU A 67 22.82 21.75 -53.84
C LEU A 67 21.86 22.36 -52.81
N SER A 68 20.96 23.24 -53.24
CA SER A 68 19.93 23.84 -52.38
C SER A 68 18.95 22.77 -51.84
N ASN A 69 18.56 21.82 -52.68
CA ASN A 69 17.73 20.69 -52.28
C ASN A 69 18.49 19.78 -51.31
N HIS A 70 19.74 19.42 -51.59
CA HIS A 70 20.58 18.66 -50.66
C HIS A 70 20.80 19.38 -49.34
N ALA A 71 21.01 20.69 -49.34
CA ALA A 71 21.13 21.49 -48.13
C ALA A 71 19.83 21.49 -47.33
N LYS A 72 18.67 21.57 -48.01
CA LYS A 72 17.34 21.47 -47.39
C LYS A 72 17.04 20.08 -46.84
N TYR A 73 17.42 19.02 -47.56
CA TYR A 73 17.31 17.64 -47.08
C TYR A 73 18.22 17.44 -45.86
N PHE A 74 19.46 17.89 -45.91
CA PHE A 74 20.41 17.80 -44.80
C PHE A 74 19.92 18.59 -43.58
N SER A 75 19.42 19.82 -43.75
CA SER A 75 18.88 20.60 -42.65
C SER A 75 17.65 19.94 -42.03
N ASN A 76 16.79 19.33 -42.84
CA ASN A 76 15.62 18.60 -42.36
C ASN A 76 16.01 17.30 -41.64
N THR A 77 17.02 16.58 -42.12
CA THR A 77 17.56 15.41 -41.44
C THR A 77 18.18 15.78 -40.09
N ILE A 78 18.91 16.90 -40.01
CA ILE A 78 19.44 17.42 -38.74
C ILE A 78 18.29 17.82 -37.81
N LEU A 79 17.28 18.55 -38.28
CA LEU A 79 16.12 18.90 -37.46
C LEU A 79 15.40 17.65 -36.94
N SER A 80 15.15 16.68 -37.81
CA SER A 80 14.52 15.41 -37.44
C SER A 80 15.36 14.61 -36.46
N SER A 81 16.70 14.67 -36.57
CA SER A 81 17.61 14.02 -35.62
C SER A 81 17.66 14.74 -34.27
N LEU A 82 17.51 16.07 -34.25
CA LEU A 82 17.43 16.85 -33.02
C LEU A 82 16.10 16.62 -32.31
N ASP A 83 14.99 16.62 -33.05
CA ASP A 83 13.66 16.27 -32.52
C ASP A 83 13.66 14.84 -31.98
N SER A 84 14.29 13.89 -32.69
CA SER A 84 14.47 12.51 -32.18
C SER A 84 15.32 12.47 -30.91
N SER A 85 16.39 13.24 -30.83
CA SER A 85 17.24 13.32 -29.63
C SER A 85 16.51 13.90 -28.43
N ASP A 86 15.62 14.87 -28.64
CA ASP A 86 14.79 15.44 -27.58
C ASP A 86 13.69 14.48 -27.14
N VAL A 87 13.13 13.70 -28.07
CA VAL A 87 12.20 12.60 -27.77
C VAL A 87 12.89 11.52 -26.94
N ASP A 88 14.09 11.08 -27.31
CA ASP A 88 14.84 10.07 -26.55
C ASP A 88 15.14 10.56 -25.12
N ARG A 89 15.49 11.84 -24.98
CA ARG A 89 15.70 12.46 -23.66
C ARG A 89 14.41 12.50 -22.84
N ALA A 90 13.29 12.83 -23.46
CA ALA A 90 11.98 12.83 -22.81
C ALA A 90 11.60 11.42 -22.36
N LEU A 91 11.82 10.40 -23.18
CA LEU A 91 11.58 8.99 -22.85
C LEU A 91 12.44 8.51 -21.69
N VAL A 92 13.73 8.89 -21.64
CA VAL A 92 14.60 8.56 -20.50
C VAL A 92 14.10 9.24 -19.22
N LEU A 93 13.71 10.51 -19.29
CA LEU A 93 13.16 11.22 -18.13
C LEU A 93 11.83 10.60 -17.69
N GLU A 94 10.97 10.23 -18.62
CA GLU A 94 9.70 9.56 -18.34
C GLU A 94 9.93 8.20 -17.67
N ALA A 95 10.87 7.40 -18.19
CA ALA A 95 11.25 6.12 -17.58
C ALA A 95 11.83 6.31 -16.17
N GLN A 96 12.65 7.34 -15.95
CA GLN A 96 13.19 7.66 -14.63
C GLN A 96 12.11 8.11 -13.65
N ILE A 97 11.20 9.00 -14.09
CA ILE A 97 10.08 9.49 -13.29
C ILE A 97 9.14 8.33 -12.96
N SER A 98 8.81 7.50 -13.95
CA SER A 98 7.97 6.31 -13.77
C SER A 98 8.60 5.31 -12.80
N GLY A 99 9.91 5.04 -12.93
CA GLY A 99 10.65 4.18 -12.02
C GLY A 99 10.65 4.72 -10.57
N ASN A 100 10.90 6.01 -10.40
CA ASN A 100 10.90 6.66 -9.09
C ASN A 100 9.49 6.66 -8.46
N LEU A 101 8.46 7.00 -9.26
CA LEU A 101 7.07 7.01 -8.84
C LEU A 101 6.61 5.61 -8.44
N ASN A 102 7.01 4.58 -9.18
CA ASN A 102 6.72 3.20 -8.83
C ASN A 102 7.39 2.77 -7.51
N ASN A 103 8.65 3.15 -7.31
CA ASN A 103 9.38 2.85 -6.06
C ASN A 103 8.73 3.54 -4.83
N GLU A 104 8.39 4.82 -4.95
CA GLU A 104 7.70 5.52 -3.86
C GLU A 104 6.27 5.00 -3.65
N ASN A 105 5.57 4.57 -4.71
CA ASN A 105 4.27 3.92 -4.58
C ASN A 105 4.39 2.57 -3.85
N GLN A 106 5.40 1.76 -4.15
CA GLN A 106 5.66 0.51 -3.43
C GLN A 106 5.93 0.76 -1.95
N LYS A 107 6.75 1.76 -1.63
CA LYS A 107 7.05 2.16 -0.25
C LYS A 107 5.82 2.68 0.49
N LEU A 108 4.93 3.39 -0.21
CA LEU A 108 3.65 3.82 0.34
C LEU A 108 2.78 2.60 0.65
N LEU A 109 2.68 1.66 -0.29
CA LEU A 109 1.93 0.42 -0.13
C LEU A 109 2.44 -0.39 1.08
N ASP A 110 3.75 -0.55 1.22
CA ASP A 110 4.37 -1.23 2.37
C ASP A 110 4.03 -0.55 3.70
N LYS A 111 4.08 0.78 3.75
CA LYS A 111 3.69 1.56 4.94
C LYS A 111 2.21 1.41 5.26
N THR A 112 1.34 1.42 4.26
CA THR A 112 -0.11 1.24 4.47
C THR A 112 -0.43 -0.16 4.98
N ASN A 113 0.23 -1.19 4.45
CA ASN A 113 0.11 -2.57 4.94
C ASN A 113 0.59 -2.70 6.38
N LEU A 114 1.73 -2.08 6.72
CA LEU A 114 2.25 -2.06 8.08
C LEU A 114 1.28 -1.36 9.05
N LEU A 115 0.71 -0.22 8.64
CA LEU A 115 -0.27 0.51 9.42
C LEU A 115 -1.53 -0.35 9.65
N HIS A 116 -2.03 -0.99 8.59
CA HIS A 116 -3.18 -1.88 8.66
C HIS A 116 -2.93 -3.04 9.64
N ALA A 117 -1.76 -3.70 9.56
CA ALA A 117 -1.39 -4.77 10.47
C ALA A 117 -1.34 -4.31 11.94
N LYS A 118 -0.80 -3.12 12.21
CA LYS A 118 -0.80 -2.53 13.55
C LYS A 118 -2.21 -2.22 14.03
N LEU A 119 -3.07 -1.68 13.17
CA LEU A 119 -4.46 -1.36 13.51
C LEU A 119 -5.24 -2.63 13.88
N VAL A 120 -5.09 -3.70 13.09
CA VAL A 120 -5.69 -5.02 13.36
C VAL A 120 -5.18 -5.58 14.69
N THR A 121 -3.89 -5.42 14.99
CA THR A 121 -3.32 -5.85 16.27
C THR A 121 -3.95 -5.08 17.44
N ILE A 122 -4.05 -3.75 17.34
CA ILE A 122 -4.68 -2.91 18.36
C ILE A 122 -6.15 -3.28 18.54
N GLN A 123 -6.87 -3.49 17.44
CA GLN A 123 -8.26 -3.92 17.48
C GLN A 123 -8.40 -5.27 18.22
N SER A 124 -7.57 -6.25 17.88
CA SER A 124 -7.58 -7.56 18.55
C SER A 124 -7.26 -7.47 20.05
N LEU A 125 -6.35 -6.57 20.45
CA LEU A 125 -6.03 -6.30 21.85
C LEU A 125 -7.24 -5.66 22.53
N CYS A 126 -7.84 -4.64 21.92
CA CYS A 126 -9.04 -4.01 22.45
C CYS A 126 -10.17 -5.03 22.64
N ASP A 127 -10.40 -5.89 21.66
CA ASP A 127 -11.41 -6.94 21.76
C ASP A 127 -11.08 -7.95 22.87
N THR A 128 -9.80 -8.31 23.04
CA THR A 128 -9.38 -9.26 24.08
C THR A 128 -9.52 -8.70 25.49
N TYR A 129 -9.17 -7.42 25.70
CA TYR A 129 -9.15 -6.81 27.03
C TYR A 129 -10.49 -6.16 27.42
N PHE A 130 -11.18 -5.56 26.45
CA PHE A 130 -12.37 -4.74 26.67
C PHE A 130 -13.65 -5.34 26.13
N ALA A 131 -13.63 -6.12 25.03
CA ALA A 131 -14.88 -6.70 24.54
C ALA A 131 -15.38 -7.81 25.46
N ALA A 132 -16.63 -7.69 25.89
CA ALA A 132 -17.35 -8.77 26.53
C ALA A 132 -17.75 -9.77 25.43
N LYS A 133 -16.98 -10.85 25.29
CA LYS A 133 -17.25 -11.90 24.30
C LYS A 133 -18.52 -12.65 24.74
N ASP A 134 -19.64 -12.23 24.14
CA ASP A 134 -21.01 -12.71 24.36
C ASP A 134 -21.54 -12.49 25.78
N ASN A 135 -22.65 -11.73 25.88
CA ASN A 135 -23.63 -11.40 26.96
C ASN A 135 -23.63 -12.14 28.32
N SER A 136 -22.54 -12.77 28.73
CA SER A 136 -22.37 -13.75 29.80
C SER A 136 -20.99 -13.65 30.43
N LYS A 137 -19.95 -13.28 29.67
CA LYS A 137 -18.58 -13.17 30.19
C LYS A 137 -18.14 -11.71 30.27
N LEU A 138 -17.90 -11.25 31.49
CA LEU A 138 -17.29 -9.95 31.79
C LEU A 138 -15.95 -9.83 31.06
N SER A 139 -15.65 -8.64 30.50
CA SER A 139 -14.33 -8.37 29.92
C SER A 139 -13.23 -8.54 30.96
N ARG A 140 -11.99 -8.78 30.53
CA ARG A 140 -10.87 -8.99 31.46
C ARG A 140 -10.70 -7.80 32.42
N VAL A 141 -10.84 -6.58 31.91
CA VAL A 141 -10.77 -5.36 32.71
C VAL A 141 -11.94 -5.27 33.69
N GLU A 142 -13.16 -5.60 33.25
CA GLU A 142 -14.33 -5.58 34.14
C GLU A 142 -14.25 -6.67 35.22
N ARG A 143 -13.67 -7.83 34.89
CA ARG A 143 -13.37 -8.88 35.86
C ARG A 143 -12.39 -8.38 36.92
N LEU A 144 -11.28 -7.77 36.49
CA LEU A 144 -10.29 -7.21 37.41
C LEU A 144 -10.88 -6.11 38.28
N ARG A 145 -11.73 -5.25 37.72
CA ARG A 145 -12.44 -4.21 38.48
C ARG A 145 -13.34 -4.81 39.57
N ASN A 146 -14.06 -5.88 39.24
CA ASN A 146 -14.89 -6.59 40.20
C ASN A 146 -14.07 -7.32 41.27
N GLU A 147 -12.94 -7.91 40.90
CA GLU A 147 -11.99 -8.52 41.84
C GLU A 147 -11.42 -7.48 42.82
N ILE A 148 -10.96 -6.32 42.33
CA ILE A 148 -10.48 -5.20 43.16
C ILE A 148 -11.57 -4.75 44.14
N ARG A 149 -12.80 -4.54 43.64
CA ARG A 149 -13.95 -4.19 44.51
C ARG A 149 -14.22 -5.27 45.56
N GLY A 150 -14.04 -6.54 45.23
CA GLY A 150 -14.15 -7.66 46.16
C GLY A 150 -13.09 -7.60 47.26
N ILE A 151 -11.84 -7.32 46.88
CA ILE A 151 -10.72 -7.12 47.80
C ILE A 151 -10.98 -5.92 48.71
N GLU A 152 -11.43 -4.79 48.17
CA GLU A 152 -11.78 -3.59 48.95
C GLU A 152 -12.86 -3.90 50.00
N LYS A 153 -13.93 -4.61 49.60
CA LYS A 153 -14.98 -5.04 50.55
C LYS A 153 -14.44 -5.98 51.62
N ARG A 154 -13.47 -6.83 51.29
CA ARG A 154 -12.83 -7.73 52.26
C ARG A 154 -11.91 -6.97 53.20
N LEU A 155 -11.15 -6.00 52.70
CA LEU A 155 -10.31 -5.11 53.51
C LEU A 155 -11.15 -4.27 54.46
N GLN A 156 -12.29 -3.73 53.99
CA GLN A 156 -13.21 -2.98 54.84
C GLN A 156 -13.79 -3.83 55.98
N ARG A 157 -14.18 -5.08 55.69
CA ARG A 157 -14.63 -6.04 56.71
C ARG A 157 -13.53 -6.43 57.67
N LEU A 158 -12.30 -6.61 57.20
CA LEU A 158 -11.15 -6.91 58.06
C LEU A 158 -10.82 -5.71 58.98
N LYS A 159 -10.87 -4.49 58.43
CA LYS A 159 -10.54 -3.26 59.14
C LYS A 159 -11.56 -2.93 60.24
N HIS A 160 -12.85 -3.01 59.95
CA HIS A 160 -13.92 -2.53 60.84
C HIS A 160 -14.83 -3.66 61.40
N GLY A 161 -14.57 -4.91 61.03
CA GLY A 161 -15.42 -6.04 61.39
C GLY A 161 -16.69 -6.14 60.53
N ASP A 162 -17.42 -7.24 60.69
CA ASP A 162 -18.72 -7.42 60.06
C ASP A 162 -19.80 -6.69 60.88
N ARG A 163 -20.05 -5.42 60.56
CA ARG A 163 -21.15 -4.64 61.18
C ARG A 163 -22.49 -5.07 60.59
N LYS A 164 -23.18 -6.02 61.23
CA LYS A 164 -24.59 -6.28 60.94
C LYS A 164 -25.43 -5.19 61.61
N SER A 165 -26.25 -4.48 60.82
CA SER A 165 -27.33 -3.65 61.35
C SER A 165 -28.33 -4.53 62.12
N PHE A 166 -28.77 -4.07 63.28
CA PHE A 166 -29.61 -4.68 64.32
C PHE A 166 -30.78 -5.60 63.87
N PRO A 167 -31.37 -6.45 64.76
CA PRO A 167 -30.84 -7.10 65.95
C PRO A 167 -30.82 -8.64 65.73
N ALA A 168 -29.71 -9.18 65.23
CA ALA A 168 -29.49 -10.64 65.14
C ALA A 168 -28.54 -11.15 66.23
N SER A 169 -28.57 -10.51 67.41
CA SER A 169 -27.62 -10.71 68.51
C SER A 169 -28.00 -11.87 69.44
N LEU A 170 -28.23 -13.06 68.91
CA LEU A 170 -28.37 -14.23 69.79
C LEU A 170 -27.41 -15.39 69.52
N ILE A 171 -26.85 -15.58 68.32
CA ILE A 171 -25.91 -16.71 68.13
C ILE A 171 -24.81 -16.35 67.12
N LYS A 172 -23.56 -16.39 67.62
CA LYS A 172 -22.23 -16.28 66.99
C LYS A 172 -21.52 -14.93 67.10
N SER A 173 -20.43 -14.96 67.86
CA SER A 173 -19.35 -14.00 68.00
C SER A 173 -19.23 -13.04 66.81
N GLN A 174 -19.60 -11.78 67.04
CA GLN A 174 -19.25 -10.68 66.15
C GLN A 174 -17.73 -10.67 65.97
N LYS A 175 -17.25 -10.75 64.72
CA LYS A 175 -15.82 -10.65 64.44
C LYS A 175 -15.44 -9.17 64.55
N SER A 176 -14.68 -8.84 65.58
CA SER A 176 -14.04 -7.53 65.75
C SER A 176 -13.20 -7.19 64.53
N GLY A 177 -13.18 -5.91 64.16
CA GLY A 177 -12.23 -5.42 63.18
C GLY A 177 -10.83 -5.32 63.76
N VAL A 178 -9.80 -5.37 62.91
CA VAL A 178 -8.39 -5.22 63.33
C VAL A 178 -8.15 -3.92 64.08
N ILE A 179 -8.88 -2.83 63.75
CA ILE A 179 -8.77 -1.55 64.50
C ILE A 179 -9.28 -1.70 65.93
N GLU A 180 -10.36 -2.46 66.12
CA GLU A 180 -11.00 -2.63 67.42
C GLU A 180 -10.20 -3.62 68.29
N GLU A 181 -9.56 -4.62 67.67
CA GLU A 181 -8.80 -5.67 68.35
C GLU A 181 -7.33 -5.29 68.62
N TYR A 182 -6.69 -4.55 67.70
CA TYR A 182 -5.27 -4.16 67.77
C TYR A 182 -5.06 -2.69 67.33
N PRO A 183 -5.56 -1.71 68.11
CA PRO A 183 -5.55 -0.32 67.70
C PRO A 183 -4.13 0.25 67.57
N VAL A 184 -3.25 -0.03 68.54
CA VAL A 184 -1.89 0.55 68.59
C VAL A 184 -1.04 0.04 67.42
N GLU A 185 -1.05 -1.27 67.20
CA GLU A 185 -0.31 -1.94 66.13
C GLU A 185 -0.83 -1.51 64.75
N TYR A 186 -2.16 -1.34 64.61
CA TYR A 186 -2.75 -0.85 63.38
C TYR A 186 -2.27 0.56 63.03
N PHE A 187 -2.28 1.50 63.98
CA PHE A 187 -1.81 2.87 63.72
C PHE A 187 -0.29 2.91 63.47
N GLN A 188 0.50 2.15 64.22
CA GLN A 188 1.94 2.04 63.99
C GLN A 188 2.25 1.48 62.60
N ALA A 189 1.54 0.43 62.16
CA ALA A 189 1.71 -0.14 60.82
C ALA A 189 1.25 0.84 59.73
N ARG A 190 0.15 1.57 59.95
CA ARG A 190 -0.34 2.57 59.00
C ARG A 190 0.68 3.69 58.81
N ASP A 191 1.21 4.23 59.90
CA ASP A 191 2.13 5.37 59.85
C ASP A 191 3.44 4.95 59.16
N LYS A 192 3.96 3.74 59.46
CA LYS A 192 5.12 3.16 58.76
C LYS A 192 4.91 2.97 57.25
N VAL A 193 3.69 2.71 56.79
CA VAL A 193 3.38 2.62 55.36
C VAL A 193 3.33 4.00 54.71
N LEU A 194 2.76 5.00 55.41
CA LEU A 194 2.67 6.37 54.92
C LEU A 194 4.05 7.01 54.76
N GLU A 195 4.98 6.73 55.67
CA GLU A 195 6.37 7.21 55.58
C GLU A 195 7.06 6.72 54.30
N ARG A 196 6.88 5.45 53.90
CA ARG A 196 7.48 4.90 52.67
C ARG A 196 6.94 5.49 51.36
N ILE A 197 5.76 6.12 51.39
CA ILE A 197 5.18 6.77 50.20
C ILE A 197 5.74 8.19 50.04
N GLN A 198 6.30 8.77 51.11
CA GLN A 198 6.88 10.11 51.12
C GLN A 198 8.39 10.11 50.81
N GLU A 199 9.04 8.95 50.83
CA GLU A 199 10.39 8.70 50.32
C GLU A 199 10.38 8.44 48.80
#